data_AF-A0A7C2DAB9-F1
#
_entry.id   AF-A0A7C2DAB9-F1
#
_cell.length_a   1.000
_cell.length_b   1.000
_cell.length_c   1.000
_cell.angle_alpha   90.00
_cell.angle_beta   90.00
_cell.angle_gamma   90.00
#
_symmetry.space_group_name_H-M   'P 1'
#
loop_
_entity.id
_entity.type
_entity.pdbx_description
1 polymer ?
#
loop_
_entity_poly.entity_id
_entity_poly.type
_entity_poly.pdbx_seq_one_letter_code
_entity_poly.pdbx_strand_id
1 'polypeptide(L)'
;MYAHPVKRLQIMIDEDLDAALERLARQEGTSKAALIRRFVRDRVRPLPPIEEDPLWRLVEAAEREPVPEEVPEPSIDEVVYEWPSSTPPSG
;
A
#
# COMPACT_ATOMS: atom_id res chain seq x y z
N MET A 1 12.21 -14.67 -7.63
CA MET A 1 10.84 -14.25 -7.25
C MET A 1 10.13 -15.46 -6.66
N TYR A 2 10.07 -15.60 -5.33
CA TYR A 2 9.47 -16.78 -4.70
C TYR A 2 7.98 -16.55 -4.52
N ALA A 3 7.17 -17.23 -5.33
CA ALA A 3 5.73 -17.30 -5.08
C ALA A 3 5.50 -18.03 -3.75
N HIS A 4 4.81 -17.41 -2.79
CA HIS A 4 4.38 -18.11 -1.59
C HIS A 4 3.50 -19.31 -2.01
N PRO A 5 3.71 -20.51 -1.46
CA PRO A 5 2.90 -21.67 -1.80
C PRO A 5 1.44 -21.41 -1.39
N VAL A 6 0.55 -21.30 -2.37
CA VAL A 6 -0.90 -21.15 -2.15
C VAL A 6 -1.52 -22.54 -2.05
N LYS A 7 -2.30 -22.80 -1.00
CA LYS A 7 -3.10 -24.03 -0.86
C LYS A 7 -4.53 -23.78 -1.35
N ARG A 8 -5.10 -24.72 -2.11
CA ARG A 8 -6.51 -24.67 -2.54
C ARG A 8 -7.41 -25.19 -1.41
N LEU A 9 -8.41 -24.40 -1.04
CA LEU A 9 -9.44 -24.74 -0.05
C LEU A 9 -10.81 -24.70 -0.73
N GLN A 10 -11.64 -25.70 -0.49
CA GLN A 10 -13.06 -25.71 -0.88
C GLN A 10 -13.90 -25.52 0.39
N ILE A 11 -14.87 -24.61 0.33
CA ILE A 11 -15.82 -24.33 1.41
C ILE A 11 -17.22 -24.22 0.83
N MET A 12 -18.21 -24.63 1.62
CA MET A 12 -19.61 -24.36 1.35
C MET A 12 -20.02 -23.14 2.18
N ILE A 13 -20.70 -22.19 1.56
CA ILE A 13 -21.27 -21.01 2.22
C ILE A 13 -22.70 -20.82 1.73
N ASP A 14 -23.51 -20.12 2.52
CA ASP A 14 -24.87 -19.79 2.14
C ASP A 14 -24.89 -18.90 0.90
N GLU A 15 -25.89 -19.09 0.04
CA GLU A 15 -26.05 -18.36 -1.21
C GLU A 15 -26.19 -16.83 -0.97
N ASP A 16 -26.89 -16.44 0.09
CA ASP A 16 -27.05 -15.04 0.47
C ASP A 16 -25.70 -14.39 0.86
N LEU A 17 -24.82 -15.15 1.51
CA LEU A 17 -23.48 -14.71 1.86
C LEU A 17 -22.60 -14.61 0.62
N ASP A 18 -22.70 -15.57 -0.29
CA ASP A 18 -22.02 -15.59 -1.58
C ASP A 18 -22.38 -14.34 -2.42
N ALA A 19 -23.66 -13.99 -2.45
CA ALA A 19 -24.18 -12.80 -3.10
C ALA A 19 -23.73 -11.50 -2.41
N ALA A 20 -23.66 -11.48 -1.08
CA ALA A 20 -23.15 -10.33 -0.34
C ALA A 20 -21.65 -10.08 -0.63
N LEU A 21 -20.84 -11.14 -0.69
CA LEU A 21 -19.43 -11.06 -1.07
C LEU A 21 -19.25 -10.53 -2.49
N GLU A 22 -20.10 -10.97 -3.43
CA GLU A 22 -20.08 -10.49 -4.82
C GLU A 22 -20.36 -8.99 -4.92
N ARG A 23 -21.38 -8.51 -4.19
CA ARG A 23 -21.70 -7.07 -4.15
C ARG A 23 -20.56 -6.25 -3.57
N LEU A 24 -19.97 -6.70 -2.47
CA LEU A 24 -18.87 -5.98 -1.82
C LEU A 24 -17.61 -5.97 -2.69
N ALA A 25 -17.29 -7.09 -3.35
CA ALA A 25 -16.17 -7.18 -4.27
C ALA A 25 -16.30 -6.17 -5.43
N ARG A 26 -17.52 -6.02 -5.99
CA ARG A 26 -17.80 -5.00 -7.02
C ARG A 26 -17.66 -3.58 -6.49
N GLN A 27 -18.15 -3.30 -5.29
CA GLN A 27 -18.04 -1.97 -4.66
C GLN A 27 -16.58 -1.58 -4.40
N GLU A 28 -15.75 -2.53 -3.97
CA GLU A 28 -14.33 -2.30 -3.69
C GLU A 28 -13.43 -2.44 -4.94
N GLY A 29 -13.99 -2.79 -6.10
CA GLY A 29 -13.22 -3.01 -7.34
C GLY A 29 -12.22 -4.17 -7.24
N THR A 30 -12.51 -5.17 -6.41
CA THR A 30 -11.62 -6.33 -6.18
C THR A 30 -12.29 -7.64 -6.58
N SER A 31 -11.50 -8.73 -6.57
CA SER A 31 -12.06 -10.06 -6.76
C SER A 31 -12.59 -10.62 -5.44
N LYS A 32 -13.66 -11.42 -5.54
CA LYS A 32 -14.22 -12.16 -4.41
C LYS A 32 -13.18 -12.99 -3.65
N ALA A 33 -12.28 -13.65 -4.37
CA ALA A 33 -11.20 -14.42 -3.76
C ALA A 33 -10.19 -13.55 -3.01
N ALA A 34 -9.89 -12.34 -3.48
CA ALA A 34 -9.04 -11.39 -2.76
C ALA A 34 -9.70 -10.92 -1.46
N LEU A 35 -10.99 -10.65 -1.52
CA LEU A 35 -11.79 -10.23 -0.38
C LEU A 35 -11.88 -11.32 0.70
N ILE A 36 -12.12 -12.57 0.31
CA ILE A 36 -12.08 -13.74 1.21
C ILE A 36 -10.69 -13.86 1.86
N ARG A 37 -9.61 -13.76 1.08
CA ARG A 37 -8.25 -13.83 1.62
C ARG A 37 -7.97 -12.71 2.61
N ARG A 38 -8.47 -11.50 2.36
CA ARG A 38 -8.36 -10.36 3.29
C ARG A 38 -9.07 -10.69 4.60
N PHE A 39 -10.35 -11.01 4.56
CA PHE A 39 -11.13 -11.31 5.76
C PHE A 39 -10.59 -12.48 6.57
N VAL A 40 -10.15 -13.56 5.90
CA VAL A 40 -9.50 -14.68 6.59
C VAL A 40 -8.19 -14.26 7.23
N ARG A 41 -7.37 -13.47 6.53
CA ARG A 41 -6.10 -12.97 7.08
C ARG A 41 -6.35 -12.10 8.30
N ASP A 42 -7.22 -11.10 8.19
CA ASP A 42 -7.48 -10.13 9.26
C ASP A 42 -8.01 -10.81 10.51
N ARG A 43 -8.82 -11.87 10.34
CA ARG A 43 -9.41 -12.60 11.47
C ARG A 43 -8.46 -13.60 12.12
N VAL A 44 -7.59 -14.26 11.33
CA VAL A 44 -6.67 -15.31 11.80
C VAL A 44 -5.34 -14.74 12.28
N ARG A 45 -4.90 -13.62 11.68
CA ARG A 45 -3.67 -12.90 12.01
C ARG A 45 -4.04 -11.43 12.21
N PRO A 46 -4.57 -11.07 13.39
CA PRO A 46 -4.73 -9.66 13.72
C PRO A 46 -3.38 -8.96 13.56
N LEU A 47 -3.41 -7.71 13.12
CA LEU A 47 -2.20 -6.89 13.03
C LEU A 47 -1.49 -6.91 14.39
N PRO A 48 -0.15 -6.95 14.40
CA PRO A 48 0.58 -6.78 15.65
C PRO A 48 0.16 -5.44 16.29
N PRO A 49 0.24 -5.32 17.62
CA PRO A 49 0.11 -4.03 18.30
C PRO A 49 0.98 -2.98 17.60
N ILE A 50 0.55 -1.71 17.60
CA ILE A 50 1.24 -0.61 16.90
C ILE A 50 2.72 -0.53 17.31
N GLU A 51 3.03 -0.85 18.56
CA GLU A 51 4.37 -0.85 19.14
C GLU A 51 5.31 -1.89 18.47
N GLU A 52 4.73 -2.89 17.82
CA GLU A 52 5.42 -3.99 17.14
C GLU A 52 5.34 -3.86 15.59
N ASP A 53 4.71 -2.81 15.06
CA ASP A 53 4.60 -2.58 13.61
C ASP A 53 5.94 -2.06 13.04
N PRO A 54 6.54 -2.72 12.03
CA PRO A 54 7.74 -2.22 11.34
C PRO A 54 7.57 -0.81 10.75
N LEU A 55 6.35 -0.39 10.41
CA LEU A 55 6.02 0.95 9.93
C LEU A 55 5.95 1.99 11.06
N TRP A 56 5.85 1.58 12.32
CA TRP A 56 5.87 2.50 13.47
C TRP A 56 7.16 3.30 13.54
N ARG A 57 8.29 2.68 13.20
CA ARG A 57 9.59 3.38 13.11
C ARG A 57 9.66 4.43 11.99
N LEU A 58 8.75 4.38 11.01
CA LEU A 58 8.67 5.37 9.95
C LEU A 58 8.03 6.68 10.46
N VAL A 59 7.15 6.60 11.46
CA VAL A 59 6.49 7.75 12.07
C VAL A 59 7.47 8.54 12.95
N GLU A 60 8.32 7.85 13.72
CA GLU A 60 9.42 8.49 14.47
C GLU A 60 10.39 9.27 13.57
N ALA A 61 10.66 8.78 12.34
CA ALA A 61 11.54 9.48 11.39
C ALA A 61 10.90 10.75 10.79
N ALA A 62 9.57 10.91 10.90
CA ALA A 62 8.84 12.08 10.45
C ALA A 62 8.66 13.15 11.54
N GLU A 63 8.92 12.82 12.82
CA GLU A 63 9.08 13.78 13.90
C GLU A 63 10.44 14.48 13.76
N ARG A 64 10.60 15.22 12.67
CA ARG A 64 11.68 16.20 12.54
C ARG A 64 11.38 17.31 13.54
N GLU A 65 12.37 17.64 14.38
CA GLU A 65 12.38 18.86 15.20
C GLU A 65 11.90 20.04 14.32
N PRO A 66 10.92 20.85 14.78
CA PRO A 66 10.44 21.98 13.99
C PRO A 66 11.64 22.82 13.57
N VAL A 67 11.78 23.00 12.26
CA VAL A 67 12.85 23.83 11.72
C VAL A 67 12.61 25.24 12.28
N PRO A 68 13.63 25.91 12.86
CA PRO A 68 13.49 27.29 13.29
C PRO A 68 12.93 28.14 12.13
N GLU A 69 11.98 29.05 12.42
CA GLU A 69 11.28 29.91 11.43
C GLU A 69 12.23 30.69 10.50
N GLU A 70 13.52 30.74 10.81
CA GLU A 70 14.55 31.49 10.10
C GLU A 70 15.21 30.74 8.94
N VAL A 71 14.91 29.45 8.72
CA VAL A 71 15.39 28.71 7.54
C VAL A 71 14.32 28.81 6.45
N PRO A 72 14.58 29.51 5.33
CA PRO A 72 13.64 29.53 4.21
C PRO A 72 13.43 28.09 3.74
N GLU A 73 12.20 27.57 3.89
CA GLU A 73 11.87 26.29 3.28
C GLU A 73 12.08 26.43 1.76
N PRO A 74 12.88 25.56 1.12
CA PRO A 74 12.93 25.54 -0.33
C PRO A 74 11.51 25.22 -0.83
N SER A 75 10.89 26.17 -1.55
CA SER A 75 9.57 25.97 -2.13
C SER A 75 9.61 24.78 -3.07
N ILE A 76 8.74 23.80 -2.82
CA ILE A 76 8.62 22.55 -3.60
C ILE A 76 8.32 22.83 -5.10
N ASP A 77 7.89 24.05 -5.42
CA ASP A 77 7.54 24.49 -6.76
C ASP A 77 8.73 24.69 -7.71
N GLU A 78 9.98 24.60 -7.26
CA GLU A 78 11.15 24.68 -8.15
C GLU A 78 11.58 23.28 -8.65
N VAL A 79 10.81 22.74 -9.60
CA VAL A 79 11.19 21.53 -10.33
C VAL A 79 12.05 21.91 -11.55
N VAL A 80 13.37 21.80 -11.43
CA VAL A 80 14.30 21.95 -12.56
C VAL A 80 14.36 20.64 -13.35
N TYR A 81 13.62 20.56 -14.46
CA TYR A 81 13.83 19.51 -15.46
C TYR A 81 14.98 19.90 -16.40
N GLU A 82 16.23 19.71 -15.97
CA GLU A 82 17.34 19.65 -16.92
C GLU A 82 17.44 18.24 -17.52
N TRP A 83 16.61 18.00 -18.53
CA TRP A 83 16.76 16.83 -19.39
C TRP A 83 18.07 16.97 -20.19
N PRO A 84 19.01 16.01 -20.16
CA PRO A 84 20.17 16.07 -21.03
C PRO A 84 19.69 15.93 -22.48
N SER A 85 19.56 17.05 -23.19
CA SER A 85 19.33 17.06 -24.62
C SER A 85 20.51 16.36 -25.29
N SER A 86 20.30 15.11 -25.71
CA SER A 86 21.19 14.42 -26.61
C SER A 86 21.21 15.16 -27.95
N THR A 87 22.19 16.03 -28.15
CA THR A 87 22.54 16.48 -29.50
C THR A 87 23.76 15.66 -29.90
N PRO A 88 23.67 14.77 -30.91
CA PRO A 88 24.86 14.05 -31.36
C PRO A 88 25.83 15.05 -32.02
N PRO A 89 27.15 14.84 -31.89
CA PRO A 89 28.14 15.76 -32.45
C PRO A 89 28.00 15.79 -33.98
N SER A 90 27.86 17.00 -34.52
CA SER A 90 28.02 17.26 -35.95
C SER A 90 29.47 17.70 -36.16
N GLY A 91 30.32 16.84 -36.72
CA GLY A 91 31.70 17.16 -37.08
C GLY A 91 32.69 16.07 -36.72
#